data_AF-A0A504IUJ6-F1
#
_entry.id   AF-A0A504IUJ6-F1
#
_cell.length_a   1.000
_cell.length_b   1.000
_cell.length_c   1.000
_cell.angle_alpha   90.00
_cell.angle_beta   90.00
_cell.angle_gamma   90.00
#
_symmetry.space_group_name_H-M   'P 1'
#
loop_
_entity.id
_entity.type
_entity.pdbx_description
1 polymer ?
#
loop_
_entity_poly.entity_id
_entity_poly.type
_entity_poly.pdbx_seq_one_letter_code
_entity_poly.pdbx_strand_id
1 'polypeptide(L)'
;MNKKLLTIVLAITLITSCQDNQKQNNNEYQDNPESSDESVSNDRIDNNNITKAKIDLDLEKAVNNFITCKKAATERNECRNSITEVIAETYELTEFNDPKLGYVVYDSIRLIVEQSRHWLQLGTISQKTIDQALEHTNRGGLALVIDTSKTYGHVVMIVPGETKKSGSWGMSLPYVLSLSNYKPEKSFSNKQLSYAFQKSDALKIYVRQ
;
A
#
# COMPACT_ATOMS: atom_id res chain seq x y z
N MET A 1 -26.62 46.63 -30.05
CA MET A 1 -28.01 46.22 -29.74
C MET A 1 -27.98 45.28 -28.54
N ASN A 2 -28.53 45.74 -27.40
CA ASN A 2 -29.19 45.02 -26.28
C ASN A 2 -28.71 43.62 -25.85
N LYS A 3 -28.67 43.22 -24.56
CA LYS A 3 -28.90 43.80 -23.22
C LYS A 3 -28.60 42.64 -22.22
N LYS A 4 -28.01 42.99 -21.06
CA LYS A 4 -28.26 42.49 -19.67
C LYS A 4 -28.11 40.97 -19.38
N LEU A 5 -27.20 40.51 -18.51
CA LEU A 5 -27.11 40.61 -17.04
C LEU A 5 -28.17 39.77 -16.29
N LEU A 6 -27.74 38.68 -15.63
CA LEU A 6 -28.42 38.17 -14.43
C LEU A 6 -27.46 37.37 -13.53
N THR A 7 -27.11 37.99 -12.42
CA THR A 7 -26.47 37.40 -11.24
C THR A 7 -27.58 36.80 -10.36
N ILE A 8 -27.43 35.58 -9.87
CA ILE A 8 -28.25 35.06 -8.76
C ILE A 8 -27.31 34.54 -7.68
N VAL A 9 -27.26 35.29 -6.59
CA VAL A 9 -26.80 34.88 -5.26
C VAL A 9 -28.00 34.26 -4.57
N LEU A 10 -27.86 33.05 -4.01
CA LEU A 10 -28.76 32.56 -2.98
C LEU A 10 -27.95 31.96 -1.84
N ALA A 11 -27.90 32.70 -0.74
CA ALA A 11 -27.46 32.22 0.57
C ALA A 11 -28.71 31.87 1.38
N ILE A 12 -28.77 30.66 1.93
CA ILE A 12 -29.70 30.30 3.01
C ILE A 12 -28.91 29.48 4.03
N THR A 13 -28.74 30.07 5.20
CA THR A 13 -28.35 29.46 6.47
C THR A 13 -29.57 28.77 7.11
N LEU A 14 -29.35 27.79 8.00
CA LEU A 14 -29.92 27.73 9.37
C LEU A 14 -29.77 26.31 10.00
N ILE A 15 -28.96 26.28 11.08
CA ILE A 15 -29.16 25.65 12.41
C ILE A 15 -29.62 24.17 12.54
N THR A 16 -28.76 23.36 13.16
CA THR A 16 -29.11 22.35 14.19
C THR A 16 -27.98 22.38 15.25
N SER A 17 -28.11 23.08 16.37
CA SER A 17 -28.68 22.68 17.68
C SER A 17 -27.97 21.51 18.38
N CYS A 18 -27.65 21.77 19.65
CA CYS A 18 -26.75 21.08 20.57
C CYS A 18 -27.25 19.73 21.08
N GLN A 19 -26.32 18.89 21.55
CA GLN A 19 -26.47 18.24 22.84
C GLN A 19 -25.09 18.07 23.50
N ASP A 20 -24.90 18.85 24.54
CA ASP A 20 -23.88 18.71 25.57
C ASP A 20 -24.48 17.82 26.68
N ASN A 21 -23.70 16.88 27.20
CA ASN A 21 -23.97 16.23 28.48
C ASN A 21 -22.65 15.71 29.04
N GLN A 22 -22.08 16.50 29.95
CA GLN A 22 -21.16 16.05 30.96
C GLN A 22 -21.83 14.99 31.84
N LYS A 23 -21.12 13.89 32.12
CA LYS A 23 -21.18 13.27 33.44
C LYS A 23 -19.77 12.99 33.95
N GLN A 24 -19.50 13.73 35.01
CA GLN A 24 -18.42 13.68 35.99
C GLN A 24 -18.29 12.33 36.73
N ASN A 25 -17.07 12.11 37.23
CA ASN A 25 -16.69 11.58 38.55
C ASN A 25 -16.94 10.08 38.83
N ASN A 26 -16.12 9.33 39.58
CA ASN A 26 -14.89 9.56 40.37
C ASN A 26 -14.40 8.18 40.88
N ASN A 27 -13.22 8.16 41.51
CA ASN A 27 -12.61 7.14 42.40
C ASN A 27 -11.78 6.08 41.67
N GLU A 28 -10.44 6.02 41.74
CA GLU A 28 -9.51 6.17 42.87
C GLU A 28 -9.78 5.15 43.99
N TYR A 29 -9.03 4.04 44.04
CA TYR A 29 -7.87 3.85 44.94
C TYR A 29 -7.30 2.42 44.81
N GLN A 30 -5.98 2.34 44.94
CA GLN A 30 -5.14 1.15 45.06
C GLN A 30 -5.49 0.30 46.29
N ASP A 31 -5.20 -1.00 46.25
CA ASP A 31 -4.16 -1.50 47.16
C ASP A 31 -3.59 -2.85 46.74
N ASN A 32 -2.28 -2.94 46.87
CA ASN A 32 -1.45 -4.13 46.76
C ASN A 32 -1.41 -4.81 48.14
N PRO A 33 -1.02 -6.08 48.22
CA PRO A 33 0.16 -6.33 49.06
C PRO A 33 1.21 -7.26 48.41
N GLU A 34 2.46 -6.82 48.54
CA GLU A 34 3.69 -7.60 48.82
C GLU A 34 3.42 -8.93 49.55
N SER A 35 4.18 -10.02 49.48
CA SER A 35 5.52 -10.43 49.01
C SER A 35 5.43 -11.99 48.93
N SER A 36 6.31 -12.80 48.34
CA SER A 36 7.73 -13.00 48.60
C SER A 36 8.27 -14.09 47.65
N ASP A 37 9.59 -14.11 47.49
CA ASP A 37 10.42 -14.98 46.65
C ASP A 37 10.15 -16.50 46.74
N GLU A 38 10.23 -17.22 45.60
CA GLU A 38 11.36 -18.12 45.31
C GLU A 38 11.20 -18.82 43.94
N SER A 39 12.35 -18.97 43.28
CA SER A 39 12.58 -19.48 41.94
C SER A 39 12.29 -20.98 41.77
N VAL A 40 11.47 -21.34 40.77
CA VAL A 40 11.53 -22.64 40.10
C VAL A 40 11.35 -22.43 38.60
N SER A 41 12.44 -22.66 37.86
CA SER A 41 12.53 -22.70 36.42
C SER A 41 11.61 -23.79 35.86
N ASN A 42 10.48 -23.36 35.29
CA ASN A 42 9.72 -24.16 34.34
C ASN A 42 9.88 -23.51 32.98
N ASP A 43 10.69 -24.15 32.13
CA ASP A 43 10.83 -23.82 30.72
C ASP A 43 9.45 -23.89 30.04
N ARG A 44 8.78 -22.73 30.01
CA ARG A 44 7.66 -22.49 29.12
C ARG A 44 8.24 -22.38 27.73
N ILE A 45 8.06 -23.46 26.97
CA ILE A 45 8.22 -23.48 25.52
C ILE A 45 7.32 -22.36 24.96
N ASP A 46 7.94 -21.24 24.60
CA ASP A 46 7.31 -20.16 23.86
C ASP A 46 6.89 -20.69 22.48
N ASN A 47 5.63 -21.11 22.38
CA ASN A 47 4.96 -21.45 21.13
C ASN A 47 4.64 -20.20 20.28
N ASN A 48 5.52 -19.20 20.26
CA ASN A 48 5.38 -18.01 19.43
C ASN A 48 6.10 -18.12 18.06
N ASN A 49 6.61 -19.31 17.73
CA ASN A 49 7.31 -19.57 16.46
C ASN A 49 6.46 -20.34 15.44
N ILE A 50 5.19 -19.98 15.28
CA ILE A 50 4.38 -20.52 14.18
C ILE A 50 3.66 -19.38 13.45
N THR A 51 4.08 -19.18 12.20
CA THR A 51 3.51 -18.33 11.13
C THR A 51 3.80 -16.84 11.11
N LYS A 52 5.06 -16.49 10.85
CA LYS A 52 5.36 -15.33 9.99
C LYS A 52 6.58 -15.66 9.15
N ALA A 53 6.36 -16.27 7.99
CA ALA A 53 7.36 -16.23 6.92
C ALA A 53 7.47 -14.76 6.50
N LYS A 54 8.26 -14.00 7.26
CA LYS A 54 8.51 -12.60 7.03
C LYS A 54 9.50 -12.57 5.89
N ILE A 55 8.99 -12.38 4.68
CA ILE A 55 9.82 -11.94 3.56
C ILE A 55 10.54 -10.69 4.07
N ASP A 56 11.84 -10.81 4.32
CA ASP A 56 12.66 -9.70 4.80
C ASP A 56 13.04 -8.82 3.62
N LEU A 57 12.03 -8.12 3.08
CA LEU A 57 12.25 -7.10 2.06
C LEU A 57 12.82 -5.85 2.71
N ASP A 58 14.06 -5.52 2.39
CA ASP A 58 14.59 -4.18 2.62
C ASP A 58 14.03 -3.20 1.56
N LEU A 59 12.76 -2.87 1.70
CA LEU A 59 12.04 -1.99 0.78
C LEU A 59 12.59 -0.55 0.80
N GLU A 60 13.17 -0.11 1.92
CA GLU A 60 13.78 1.21 2.02
C GLU A 60 15.04 1.26 1.16
N LYS A 61 15.89 0.23 1.21
CA LYS A 61 17.02 0.09 0.30
C LYS A 61 16.58 0.03 -1.15
N ALA A 62 15.50 -0.68 -1.49
CA ALA A 62 14.96 -0.70 -2.85
C ALA A 62 14.57 0.71 -3.34
N VAL A 63 13.91 1.51 -2.50
CA VAL A 63 13.58 2.92 -2.79
C VAL A 63 14.84 3.76 -2.98
N ASN A 64 15.82 3.64 -2.08
CA ASN A 64 17.07 4.41 -2.14
C ASN A 64 17.92 4.05 -3.36
N ASN A 65 18.00 2.76 -3.70
CA ASN A 65 18.69 2.27 -4.89
C ASN A 65 18.03 2.83 -6.15
N PHE A 66 16.70 2.78 -6.24
CA PHE A 66 15.96 3.34 -7.37
C PHE A 66 16.20 4.85 -7.53
N ILE A 67 16.09 5.62 -6.43
CA ILE A 67 16.33 7.07 -6.45
C ILE A 67 17.76 7.38 -6.89
N THR A 68 18.74 6.64 -6.37
CA THR A 68 20.16 6.82 -6.70
C THR A 68 20.41 6.50 -8.17
N CYS A 69 19.88 5.38 -8.66
CA CYS A 69 19.97 4.99 -10.06
C CYS A 69 19.35 6.07 -10.96
N LYS A 70 18.14 6.56 -10.66
CA LYS A 70 17.50 7.61 -11.46
C LYS A 70 18.23 8.96 -11.44
N LYS A 71 18.99 9.26 -10.37
CA LYS A 71 19.84 10.47 -10.31
C LYS A 71 21.11 10.34 -11.15
N ALA A 72 21.68 9.14 -11.23
CA ALA A 72 22.87 8.84 -12.01
C ALA A 72 22.55 8.58 -13.49
N ALA A 73 21.31 8.23 -13.80
CA ALA A 73 20.86 7.88 -15.14
C ALA A 73 21.11 9.00 -16.15
N THR A 74 21.76 8.63 -17.25
CA THR A 74 21.97 9.54 -18.39
C THR A 74 20.79 9.52 -19.36
N GLU A 75 20.14 8.38 -19.47
CA GLU A 75 18.98 8.16 -20.31
C GLU A 75 17.70 8.01 -19.49
N ARG A 76 16.60 8.52 -20.04
CA ARG A 76 15.28 8.42 -19.40
C ARG A 76 14.88 6.98 -19.11
N ASN A 77 15.35 6.04 -19.93
CA ASN A 77 14.97 4.64 -19.89
C ASN A 77 15.71 3.81 -18.84
N GLU A 78 16.78 4.33 -18.25
CA GLU A 78 17.51 3.64 -17.19
C GLU A 78 16.66 3.50 -15.91
N CYS A 79 16.91 2.40 -15.17
CA CYS A 79 16.28 2.03 -13.90
C CYS A 79 14.75 1.83 -13.96
N ARG A 80 14.16 1.77 -15.15
CA ARG A 80 12.70 1.59 -15.31
C ARG A 80 12.23 0.18 -14.97
N ASN A 81 13.15 -0.74 -14.71
CA ASN A 81 12.94 -2.13 -14.36
C ASN A 81 13.12 -2.40 -12.84
N SER A 82 13.40 -1.38 -12.02
CA SER A 82 13.69 -1.62 -10.58
C SER A 82 12.52 -2.22 -9.80
N ILE A 83 11.26 -1.88 -10.13
CA ILE A 83 10.12 -2.48 -9.41
C ILE A 83 9.94 -3.95 -9.78
N THR A 84 10.17 -4.31 -11.04
CA THR A 84 10.11 -5.69 -11.53
C THR A 84 11.28 -6.52 -11.06
N GLU A 85 12.47 -5.93 -10.93
CA GLU A 85 13.64 -6.54 -10.27
C GLU A 85 13.30 -6.90 -8.82
N VAL A 86 12.83 -5.93 -8.02
CA VAL A 86 12.42 -6.16 -6.64
C VAL A 86 11.38 -7.29 -6.55
N ILE A 87 10.34 -7.24 -7.40
CA ILE A 87 9.29 -8.27 -7.43
C ILE A 87 9.86 -9.64 -7.82
N ALA A 88 10.65 -9.71 -8.87
CA ALA A 88 11.20 -10.96 -9.40
C ALA A 88 12.13 -11.64 -8.40
N GLU A 89 13.02 -10.88 -7.76
CA GLU A 89 13.97 -11.41 -6.78
C GLU A 89 13.28 -11.86 -5.50
N THR A 90 12.31 -11.08 -5.04
CA THR A 90 11.59 -11.36 -3.78
C THR A 90 10.71 -12.60 -3.87
N TYR A 91 10.05 -12.77 -5.01
CA TYR A 91 9.05 -13.82 -5.21
C TYR A 91 9.53 -14.92 -6.16
N GLU A 92 10.82 -14.91 -6.51
CA GLU A 92 11.46 -15.87 -7.41
C GLU A 92 10.72 -16.02 -8.75
N LEU A 93 10.24 -14.91 -9.31
CA LEU A 93 9.42 -14.90 -10.53
C LEU A 93 10.26 -14.70 -11.79
N THR A 94 10.05 -15.56 -12.78
CA THR A 94 10.74 -15.47 -14.07
C THR A 94 9.97 -14.69 -15.14
N GLU A 95 8.68 -14.43 -14.92
CA GLU A 95 7.81 -13.75 -15.90
C GLU A 95 8.13 -12.26 -16.09
N PHE A 96 8.95 -11.70 -15.21
CA PHE A 96 9.48 -10.34 -15.33
C PHE A 96 10.94 -10.30 -15.80
N ASN A 97 11.54 -11.43 -16.17
CA ASN A 97 12.90 -11.46 -16.69
C ASN A 97 12.93 -11.00 -18.15
N ASP A 98 13.94 -10.20 -18.49
CA ASP A 98 14.23 -9.79 -19.86
C ASP A 98 15.66 -10.20 -20.22
N PRO A 99 15.88 -10.93 -21.33
CA PRO A 99 17.20 -11.45 -21.67
C PRO A 99 18.23 -10.35 -22.01
N LYS A 100 17.80 -9.12 -22.31
CA LYS A 100 18.67 -7.99 -22.65
C LYS A 100 18.82 -7.01 -21.50
N LEU A 101 17.73 -6.75 -20.78
CA LEU A 101 17.66 -5.74 -19.72
C LEU A 101 17.77 -6.33 -18.31
N GLY A 102 17.91 -7.65 -18.19
CA GLY A 102 17.79 -8.40 -16.92
C GLY A 102 16.34 -8.56 -16.50
N TYR A 103 15.63 -7.45 -16.37
CA TYR A 103 14.22 -7.39 -16.03
C TYR A 103 13.44 -6.47 -16.98
N VAL A 104 12.17 -6.80 -17.22
CA VAL A 104 11.27 -6.01 -18.06
C VAL A 104 11.04 -4.61 -17.48
N VAL A 105 10.74 -3.62 -18.31
CA VAL A 105 10.43 -2.27 -17.82
C VAL A 105 9.02 -2.21 -17.22
N TYR A 106 8.77 -1.24 -16.33
CA TYR A 106 7.50 -1.13 -15.62
C TYR A 106 6.26 -1.04 -16.54
N ASP A 107 6.42 -0.46 -17.74
CA ASP A 107 5.36 -0.36 -18.76
C ASP A 107 4.79 -1.73 -19.17
N SER A 108 5.61 -2.78 -19.08
CA SER A 108 5.24 -4.13 -19.48
C SER A 108 4.46 -4.89 -18.40
N ILE A 109 4.51 -4.44 -17.14
CA ILE A 109 3.91 -5.17 -16.00
C ILE A 109 2.43 -5.44 -16.24
N ARG A 110 1.67 -4.40 -16.64
CA ARG A 110 0.23 -4.53 -16.86
C ARG A 110 -0.08 -5.61 -17.90
N LEU A 111 0.63 -5.59 -19.02
CA LEU A 111 0.43 -6.56 -20.09
C LEU A 111 0.71 -7.99 -19.63
N ILE A 112 1.82 -8.19 -18.92
CA ILE A 112 2.22 -9.49 -18.37
C ILE A 112 1.16 -10.00 -17.39
N VAL A 113 0.73 -9.17 -16.45
CA VAL A 113 -0.25 -9.51 -15.43
C VAL A 113 -1.63 -9.81 -16.03
N GLU A 114 -2.10 -9.01 -16.99
CA GLU A 114 -3.43 -9.17 -17.61
C GLU A 114 -3.50 -10.40 -18.54
N GLN A 115 -2.38 -10.80 -19.16
CA GLN A 115 -2.33 -11.94 -20.10
C GLN A 115 -1.93 -13.27 -19.44
N SER A 116 -1.39 -13.22 -18.22
CA SER A 116 -0.90 -14.39 -17.53
C SER A 116 -2.01 -15.09 -16.76
N ARG A 117 -2.14 -16.40 -17.00
CA ARG A 117 -3.02 -17.30 -16.23
C ARG A 117 -2.59 -17.47 -14.77
N HIS A 118 -1.41 -16.97 -14.41
CA HIS A 118 -0.92 -17.02 -13.04
C HIS A 118 -1.42 -15.84 -12.20
N TRP A 119 -2.09 -14.86 -12.78
CA TRP A 119 -2.60 -13.71 -12.05
C TRP A 119 -4.12 -13.73 -11.99
N LEU A 120 -4.65 -13.37 -10.83
CA LEU A 120 -6.08 -13.19 -10.62
C LEU A 120 -6.37 -11.71 -10.37
N GLN A 121 -7.22 -11.12 -11.21
CA GLN A 121 -7.75 -9.77 -10.98
C GLN A 121 -8.88 -9.84 -9.95
N LEU A 122 -8.69 -9.25 -8.77
CA LEU A 122 -9.72 -9.20 -7.71
C LEU A 122 -10.82 -8.17 -8.00
N GLY A 123 -10.51 -7.12 -8.78
CA GLY A 123 -11.47 -6.08 -9.15
C GLY A 123 -10.97 -4.67 -8.82
N THR A 124 -11.91 -3.73 -8.69
CA THR A 124 -11.65 -2.33 -8.29
C THR A 124 -11.29 -2.22 -6.81
N ILE A 125 -10.83 -1.05 -6.38
CA ILE A 125 -10.61 -0.74 -4.97
C ILE A 125 -11.93 -0.76 -4.18
N SER A 126 -12.03 -1.70 -3.26
CA SER A 126 -13.06 -1.81 -2.23
C SER A 126 -12.43 -2.38 -0.96
N GLN A 127 -13.10 -2.28 0.19
CA GLN A 127 -12.55 -2.87 1.43
C GLN A 127 -12.36 -4.39 1.26
N LYS A 128 -13.35 -5.06 0.66
CA LYS A 128 -13.29 -6.51 0.37
C LYS A 128 -12.07 -6.89 -0.48
N THR A 129 -11.83 -6.20 -1.59
CA THR A 129 -10.71 -6.52 -2.50
C THR A 129 -9.35 -6.19 -1.88
N ILE A 130 -9.27 -5.14 -1.05
CA ILE A 130 -8.07 -4.84 -0.26
C ILE A 130 -7.81 -5.93 0.76
N ASP A 131 -8.83 -6.36 1.51
CA ASP A 131 -8.67 -7.36 2.56
C ASP A 131 -8.21 -8.70 1.98
N GLN A 132 -8.80 -9.12 0.85
CA GLN A 132 -8.39 -10.33 0.12
C GLN A 132 -6.93 -10.25 -0.36
N ALA A 133 -6.51 -9.11 -0.89
CA ALA A 133 -5.14 -8.91 -1.34
C ALA A 133 -4.16 -8.89 -0.16
N LEU A 134 -4.52 -8.24 0.94
CA LEU A 134 -3.67 -8.16 2.12
C LEU A 134 -3.53 -9.54 2.79
N GLU A 135 -4.61 -10.30 2.90
CA GLU A 135 -4.59 -11.69 3.38
C GLU A 135 -3.67 -12.56 2.51
N HIS A 136 -3.73 -12.38 1.18
CA HIS A 136 -2.81 -13.05 0.27
C HIS A 136 -1.35 -12.66 0.53
N THR A 137 -1.04 -11.37 0.63
CA THR A 137 0.33 -10.91 0.90
C THR A 137 0.85 -11.30 2.29
N ASN A 138 -0.01 -11.32 3.31
CA ASN A 138 0.34 -11.72 4.66
C ASN A 138 0.71 -13.21 4.77
N ARG A 139 0.27 -14.02 3.80
CA ARG A 139 0.66 -15.42 3.65
C ARG A 139 1.89 -15.62 2.76
N GLY A 140 2.60 -14.54 2.41
CA GLY A 140 3.78 -14.57 1.54
C GLY A 140 3.46 -14.44 0.05
N GLY A 141 2.21 -14.17 -0.31
CA GLY A 141 1.81 -13.92 -1.69
C GLY A 141 2.20 -12.53 -2.22
N LEU A 142 1.99 -12.31 -3.52
CA LEU A 142 2.25 -11.04 -4.19
C LEU A 142 0.93 -10.41 -4.64
N ALA A 143 0.75 -9.13 -4.32
CA ALA A 143 -0.36 -8.35 -4.82
C ALA A 143 0.10 -6.99 -5.37
N LEU A 144 -0.46 -6.62 -6.51
CA LEU A 144 -0.19 -5.36 -7.21
C LEU A 144 -1.46 -4.54 -7.33
N VAL A 145 -1.32 -3.21 -7.24
CA VAL A 145 -2.35 -2.26 -7.66
C VAL A 145 -1.87 -1.54 -8.91
N ILE A 146 -2.66 -1.60 -9.97
CA ILE A 146 -2.32 -1.05 -11.28
C ILE A 146 -3.37 0.00 -11.67
N ASP A 147 -2.92 1.19 -12.07
CA ASP A 147 -3.78 2.20 -12.70
C ASP A 147 -4.06 1.85 -14.16
N THR A 148 -5.24 1.32 -14.44
CA THR A 148 -5.63 0.89 -15.79
C THR A 148 -6.14 2.03 -16.69
N SER A 149 -6.19 3.27 -16.19
CA SER A 149 -6.63 4.43 -17.00
C SER A 149 -5.64 4.81 -18.10
N LYS A 150 -4.40 4.32 -18.00
CA LYS A 150 -3.31 4.57 -18.95
C LYS A 150 -2.71 3.24 -19.40
N THR A 151 -2.17 3.23 -20.62
CA THR A 151 -1.42 2.07 -21.15
C THR A 151 -0.24 1.72 -20.25
N TYR A 152 0.45 2.74 -19.72
CA TYR A 152 1.61 2.63 -18.85
C TYR A 152 1.26 3.08 -17.43
N GLY A 153 0.20 2.48 -16.89
CA GLY A 153 -0.29 2.75 -15.54
C GLY A 153 0.81 2.70 -14.49
N HIS A 154 0.75 3.60 -13.51
CA HIS A 154 1.61 3.47 -12.34
C HIS A 154 1.24 2.17 -11.60
N VAL A 155 2.25 1.43 -11.15
CA VAL A 155 2.11 0.16 -10.45
C VAL A 155 2.71 0.31 -9.06
N VAL A 156 2.01 -0.22 -8.07
CA VAL A 156 2.55 -0.37 -6.72
C VAL A 156 2.36 -1.79 -6.23
N MET A 157 3.27 -2.24 -5.38
CA MET A 157 3.19 -3.53 -4.71
C MET A 157 2.59 -3.35 -3.32
N ILE A 158 1.60 -4.16 -2.95
CA ILE A 158 1.05 -4.20 -1.59
C ILE A 158 2.07 -4.85 -0.66
N VAL A 159 2.36 -4.22 0.46
CA VAL A 159 3.32 -4.71 1.45
C VAL A 159 2.58 -5.51 2.53
N PRO A 160 3.05 -6.71 2.91
CA PRO A 160 2.47 -7.46 4.01
C PRO A 160 2.44 -6.65 5.31
N GLY A 161 1.34 -6.73 6.04
CA GLY A 161 1.15 -6.04 7.31
C GLY A 161 -0.31 -5.74 7.60
N GLU A 162 -0.52 -4.65 8.33
CA GLU A 162 -1.84 -4.14 8.69
C GLU A 162 -2.29 -3.02 7.74
N THR A 163 -3.59 -2.77 7.72
CA THR A 163 -4.14 -1.56 7.10
C THR A 163 -4.19 -0.41 8.10
N LYS A 164 -4.20 0.81 7.59
CA LYS A 164 -4.48 2.01 8.38
C LYS A 164 -5.62 2.79 7.73
N LYS A 165 -6.45 3.46 8.53
CA LYS A 165 -7.52 4.32 7.99
C LYS A 165 -6.92 5.46 7.17
N SER A 166 -7.44 5.68 5.96
CA SER A 166 -7.09 6.82 5.11
C SER A 166 -8.19 7.88 5.18
N GLY A 167 -7.82 9.09 5.57
CA GLY A 167 -8.76 10.22 5.62
C GLY A 167 -9.29 10.62 4.24
N SER A 168 -8.45 10.56 3.20
CA SER A 168 -8.84 10.96 1.85
C SER A 168 -9.74 9.94 1.14
N TRP A 169 -9.65 8.65 1.48
CA TRP A 169 -10.44 7.60 0.83
C TRP A 169 -11.57 7.05 1.70
N GLY A 170 -11.61 7.42 2.99
CA GLY A 170 -12.64 7.01 3.95
C GLY A 170 -12.59 5.52 4.32
N MET A 171 -11.51 4.80 4.01
CA MET A 171 -11.40 3.34 4.17
C MET A 171 -10.01 2.94 4.67
N SER A 172 -9.86 1.69 5.10
CA SER A 172 -8.57 1.19 5.58
C SER A 172 -7.74 0.69 4.41
N LEU A 173 -6.53 1.23 4.26
CA LEU A 173 -5.63 0.98 3.14
C LEU A 173 -4.32 0.35 3.61
N PRO A 174 -3.71 -0.54 2.81
CA PRO A 174 -2.42 -1.14 3.12
C PRO A 174 -1.29 -0.15 2.82
N TYR A 175 -0.13 -0.43 3.40
CA TYR A 175 1.14 0.15 2.94
C TYR A 175 1.55 -0.44 1.60
N VAL A 176 2.24 0.35 0.77
CA VAL A 176 2.67 -0.06 -0.56
C VAL A 176 4.11 0.36 -0.85
N LEU A 177 4.80 -0.41 -1.68
CA LEU A 177 6.01 0.01 -2.39
C LEU A 177 5.60 0.70 -3.70
N SER A 178 6.05 1.94 -3.85
CA SER A 178 5.81 2.76 -5.04
C SER A 178 7.12 3.37 -5.54
N LEU A 179 7.57 2.95 -6.72
CA LEU A 179 8.74 3.52 -7.40
C LEU A 179 8.29 4.41 -8.56
N SER A 180 8.40 5.73 -8.41
CA SER A 180 7.86 6.69 -9.38
C SER A 180 8.88 7.08 -10.44
N ASN A 181 8.71 6.60 -11.65
CA ASN A 181 9.64 6.88 -12.77
C ASN A 181 9.74 8.35 -13.18
N TYR A 182 8.67 9.14 -12.99
CA TYR A 182 8.62 10.55 -13.39
C TYR A 182 9.08 11.50 -12.28
N LYS A 183 8.96 11.07 -11.02
CA LYS A 183 9.33 11.85 -9.83
C LYS A 183 10.02 10.91 -8.83
N PRO A 184 11.25 10.45 -9.12
CA PRO A 184 11.91 9.40 -8.35
C PRO A 184 11.98 9.71 -6.86
N GLU A 185 12.18 10.98 -6.48
CA GLU A 185 12.21 11.48 -5.11
C GLU A 185 10.90 11.29 -4.33
N LYS A 186 9.78 11.01 -5.03
CA LYS A 186 8.49 10.68 -4.43
C LYS A 186 8.27 9.19 -4.22
N SER A 187 9.27 8.35 -4.49
CA SER A 187 9.19 6.91 -4.24
C SER A 187 9.17 6.61 -2.74
N PHE A 188 8.49 5.54 -2.33
CA PHE A 188 8.34 5.18 -0.92
C PHE A 188 7.95 3.72 -0.73
N SER A 189 8.12 3.21 0.48
CA SER A 189 7.72 1.85 0.90
C SER A 189 6.85 1.82 2.17
N ASN A 190 6.70 2.95 2.86
CA ASN A 190 6.09 3.06 4.18
C ASN A 190 4.87 4.00 4.21
N LYS A 191 4.20 4.21 3.07
CA LYS A 191 3.00 5.05 2.98
C LYS A 191 1.82 4.24 2.42
N GLN A 192 0.62 4.67 2.78
CA GLN A 192 -0.62 4.02 2.35
C GLN A 192 -0.81 4.16 0.84
N LEU A 193 -1.60 3.26 0.25
CA LEU A 193 -1.98 3.28 -1.17
C LEU A 193 -2.46 4.66 -1.68
N SER A 194 -3.16 5.43 -0.85
CA SER A 194 -3.64 6.77 -1.19
C SER A 194 -2.56 7.84 -1.38
N TYR A 195 -1.29 7.54 -1.05
CA TYR A 195 -0.16 8.40 -1.40
C TYR A 195 0.33 8.18 -2.84
N ALA A 196 0.08 7.00 -3.41
CA ALA A 196 0.46 6.68 -4.78
C ALA A 196 -0.61 7.12 -5.80
N PHE A 197 -1.89 7.12 -5.39
CA PHE A 197 -3.01 7.35 -6.30
C PHE A 197 -4.08 8.28 -5.74
N GLN A 198 -4.84 8.89 -6.66
CA GLN A 198 -6.18 9.35 -6.37
C GLN A 198 -7.17 8.18 -6.47
N LYS A 199 -8.24 8.20 -5.67
CA LYS A 199 -9.27 7.16 -5.72
C LYS A 199 -9.92 7.15 -7.09
N SER A 200 -9.97 5.98 -7.74
CA SER A 200 -10.52 5.80 -9.08
C SER A 200 -10.93 4.35 -9.33
N ASP A 201 -11.99 4.13 -10.11
CA ASP A 201 -12.41 2.81 -10.57
C ASP A 201 -11.44 2.19 -11.60
N ALA A 202 -10.50 2.98 -12.10
CA ALA A 202 -9.42 2.50 -12.95
C ALA A 202 -8.32 1.78 -12.15
N LEU A 203 -8.29 1.90 -10.83
CA LEU A 203 -7.35 1.15 -10.00
C LEU A 203 -7.85 -0.28 -9.83
N LYS A 204 -7.06 -1.25 -10.31
CA LYS A 204 -7.36 -2.68 -10.21
C LYS A 204 -6.33 -3.38 -9.33
N ILE A 205 -6.80 -4.34 -8.53
CA ILE A 205 -5.94 -5.19 -7.71
C ILE A 205 -5.75 -6.54 -8.39
N TYR A 206 -4.50 -6.98 -8.48
CA TYR A 206 -4.10 -8.27 -9.00
C TYR A 206 -3.33 -9.03 -7.94
N VAL A 207 -3.58 -10.33 -7.82
CA VAL A 207 -2.84 -11.24 -6.93
C VAL A 207 -2.21 -12.37 -7.74
N ARG A 208 -0.99 -12.77 -7.38
CA ARG A 208 -0.28 -13.88 -8.01
C ARG A 208 -0.79 -15.20 -7.43
N GLN A 209 -1.31 -16.10 -8.25
CA GLN A 209 -1.80 -17.43 -7.86
C GLN A 209 -0.66 -18.42 -7.66
#